data_AF-A0A812I8E8-F1
#
_entry.id   AF-A0A812I8E8-F1
#
_cell.length_a   1.000
_cell.length_b   1.000
_cell.length_c   1.000
_cell.angle_alpha   90.00
_cell.angle_beta   90.00
_cell.angle_gamma   90.00
#
_symmetry.space_group_name_H-M   'P 1'
#
loop_
_entity.id
_entity.type
_entity.pdbx_description
1 polymer ?
#
loop_
_entity_poly.entity_id
_entity_poly.type
_entity_poly.pdbx_seq_one_letter_code
_entity_poly.pdbx_strand_id
1 'polypeptide(L)'
;MAPIKIQRAIQNLTPISISYSRCRSQLESFVHFGALLSLILSSYFFLLAPLSDAMLTVKTELCGGIQRFVASYNADTQITVGLVTADSHDARNFSYSQTVIQAHKDSLPGATSELVRFAANHDMFQQDMARNMQEEAARYSSCFELDVLKEDSPYRTDPAMQPLGALLVNSAAGALGRAGARGCQELKDKCDDPDGRLLRMICGETCGCLEPFSSPWYKVPAQGCAPACLELGQPKLQNRSCQDMPVDDTWRAFWAQYPEVLSHYFGHPVETVQAFALVNQTLQALAMGGCPVLLQFPVDYMSGNVWCEGMPELVRPLASICPQTCGCDQPSSKISQHCPPSCSITRSNVSGSVSPS
;
A
#
# COMPACT_ATOMS: atom_id res chain seq x y z
N MET A 1 -42.32 -8.34 69.84
CA MET A 1 -42.95 -7.44 70.83
C MET A 1 -42.18 -6.13 70.85
N ALA A 2 -42.81 -5.01 70.49
CA ALA A 2 -42.15 -3.71 70.56
C ALA A 2 -41.96 -3.30 72.04
N PRO A 3 -40.78 -2.83 72.46
CA PRO A 3 -40.52 -2.46 73.84
C PRO A 3 -41.49 -1.36 74.33
N ILE A 4 -41.98 -1.49 75.57
CA ILE A 4 -43.00 -0.62 76.19
C ILE A 4 -42.65 0.88 76.09
N LYS A 5 -41.35 1.23 76.06
CA LYS A 5 -40.88 2.61 75.87
C LYS A 5 -41.26 3.19 74.51
N ILE A 6 -41.25 2.38 73.44
CA ILE A 6 -41.64 2.82 72.09
C ILE A 6 -43.15 3.03 72.01
N GLN A 7 -43.96 2.19 72.67
CA GLN A 7 -45.40 2.37 72.71
C GLN A 7 -45.80 3.67 73.43
N ARG A 8 -45.15 4.00 74.55
CA ARG A 8 -45.38 5.30 75.23
C ARG A 8 -44.90 6.49 74.39
N ALA A 9 -43.78 6.34 73.67
CA ALA A 9 -43.31 7.40 72.78
C ALA A 9 -44.30 7.66 71.64
N ILE A 10 -44.87 6.61 71.03
CA ILE A 10 -45.89 6.73 69.98
C ILE A 10 -47.18 7.35 70.51
N GLN A 11 -47.61 6.99 71.73
CA GLN A 11 -48.82 7.55 72.35
C GLN A 11 -48.69 9.03 72.74
N ASN A 12 -47.46 9.51 72.95
CA ASN A 12 -47.18 10.91 73.26
C ASN A 12 -46.91 11.78 72.02
N LEU A 13 -46.97 11.21 70.81
CA LEU A 13 -46.87 12.02 69.60
C LEU A 13 -48.14 12.87 69.48
N THR A 14 -47.98 14.19 69.62
CA THR A 14 -49.05 15.13 69.32
C THR A 14 -49.40 15.00 67.83
N PRO A 15 -50.69 14.87 67.48
CA PRO A 15 -51.08 14.80 66.09
C PRO A 15 -50.66 16.11 65.42
N ILE A 16 -49.68 16.04 64.51
CA ILE A 16 -49.36 17.17 63.65
C ILE A 16 -50.60 17.40 62.79
N SER A 17 -51.32 18.49 63.08
CA SER A 17 -52.41 18.95 62.24
C SER A 17 -51.83 19.57 60.97
N ILE A 18 -51.61 18.74 59.96
CA ILE A 18 -51.21 19.25 58.64
C ILE A 18 -52.46 19.80 57.98
N SER A 19 -52.58 21.12 57.86
CA SER A 19 -53.65 21.75 57.08
C SER A 19 -53.43 21.42 55.60
N TYR A 20 -54.10 20.38 55.13
CA TYR A 20 -54.05 19.98 53.73
C TYR A 20 -54.82 21.00 52.89
N SER A 21 -54.10 21.91 52.24
CA SER A 21 -54.71 22.82 51.26
C SER A 21 -54.90 22.07 49.94
N ARG A 22 -56.16 21.92 49.52
CA ARG A 22 -56.53 21.25 48.26
C ARG A 22 -55.85 21.88 47.03
N CYS A 23 -55.67 23.19 47.05
CA CYS A 23 -54.99 23.94 45.99
C CYS A 23 -53.49 23.60 45.93
N ARG A 24 -52.83 23.50 47.09
CA ARG A 24 -51.40 23.12 47.17
C ARG A 24 -51.16 21.71 46.63
N SER A 25 -52.00 20.76 47.01
CA SER A 25 -51.88 19.37 46.52
C SER A 25 -52.10 19.27 45.01
N GLN A 26 -53.03 20.05 44.44
CA GLN A 26 -53.21 20.11 42.99
C GLN A 26 -52.00 20.73 42.30
N LEU A 27 -51.47 21.84 42.81
CA LEU A 27 -50.27 22.48 42.26
C LEU A 27 -49.06 21.54 42.32
N GLU A 28 -48.82 20.88 43.45
CA GLU A 28 -47.77 19.86 43.60
C GLU A 28 -47.96 18.74 42.57
N SER A 29 -49.19 18.26 42.37
CA SER A 29 -49.51 17.25 41.35
C SER A 29 -49.22 17.74 39.92
N PHE A 30 -49.55 18.99 39.58
CA PHE A 30 -49.24 19.59 38.28
C PHE A 30 -47.74 19.76 38.07
N VAL A 31 -47.00 20.18 39.09
CA VAL A 31 -45.54 20.31 39.04
C VAL A 31 -44.89 18.94 38.84
N HIS A 32 -45.34 17.92 39.59
CA HIS A 32 -44.85 16.55 39.40
C HIS A 32 -45.16 16.00 38.01
N PHE A 33 -46.37 16.22 37.51
CA PHE A 33 -46.75 15.82 36.17
C PHE A 33 -45.92 16.53 35.09
N GLY A 34 -45.74 17.85 35.21
CA GLY A 34 -44.93 18.63 34.28
C GLY A 34 -43.45 18.22 34.30
N ALA A 35 -42.89 17.98 35.48
CA ALA A 35 -41.52 17.48 35.63
C ALA A 35 -41.34 16.09 34.99
N LEU A 36 -42.30 15.19 35.21
CA LEU A 36 -42.28 13.84 34.63
C LEU A 36 -42.42 13.88 33.10
N LEU A 37 -43.33 14.71 32.58
CA LEU A 37 -43.48 14.91 31.14
C LEU A 37 -42.21 15.51 30.52
N SER A 38 -41.62 16.52 31.16
CA SER A 38 -40.37 17.13 30.71
C SER A 38 -39.23 16.13 30.67
N LEU A 39 -39.10 15.26 31.69
CA LEU A 39 -38.07 14.23 31.74
C LEU A 39 -38.25 13.17 30.63
N ILE A 40 -39.50 12.74 30.37
CA ILE A 40 -39.80 11.81 29.28
C ILE A 40 -39.50 12.45 27.91
N LEU A 41 -39.94 13.68 27.68
CA LEU A 41 -39.68 14.36 26.41
C LEU A 41 -38.19 14.64 26.23
N SER A 42 -37.49 15.07 27.27
CA SER A 42 -36.05 15.33 27.23
C SER A 42 -35.27 14.05 26.91
N SER A 43 -35.56 12.93 27.61
CA SER A 43 -34.93 11.65 27.30
C SER A 43 -35.24 11.16 25.89
N TYR A 44 -36.46 11.36 25.40
CA TYR A 44 -36.81 11.04 24.02
C TYR A 44 -36.01 11.88 23.00
N PHE A 45 -36.04 13.20 23.10
CA PHE A 45 -35.45 14.09 22.09
C PHE A 45 -33.92 14.17 22.16
N PHE A 46 -33.32 14.08 23.34
CA PHE A 46 -31.86 14.23 23.49
C PHE A 46 -31.11 12.89 23.49
N LEU A 47 -31.76 11.77 23.80
CA LEU A 47 -31.11 10.45 23.81
C LEU A 47 -31.67 9.54 22.74
N LEU A 48 -32.98 9.31 22.74
CA LEU A 48 -33.59 8.24 21.93
C LEU A 48 -33.67 8.58 20.44
N ALA A 49 -34.11 9.78 20.09
CA ALA A 49 -34.23 10.25 18.71
C ALA A 49 -32.86 10.28 18.00
N PRO A 50 -31.80 10.93 18.53
CA PRO A 50 -30.50 10.93 17.87
C PRO A 50 -29.87 9.54 17.81
N LEU A 51 -30.11 8.66 18.79
CA LEU A 51 -29.68 7.27 18.73
C LEU A 51 -30.41 6.50 17.63
N SER A 52 -31.72 6.70 17.49
CA SER A 52 -32.53 6.08 16.44
C SER A 52 -32.10 6.55 15.05
N ASP A 53 -31.85 7.85 14.88
CA ASP A 53 -31.35 8.42 13.63
C ASP A 53 -29.94 7.92 13.31
N ALA A 54 -29.06 7.81 14.32
CA ALA A 54 -27.74 7.19 14.15
C ALA A 54 -27.87 5.71 13.78
N MET A 55 -28.76 4.95 14.42
CA MET A 55 -28.99 3.54 14.08
C MET A 55 -29.63 3.36 12.71
N LEU A 56 -30.52 4.25 12.28
CA LEU A 56 -31.10 4.24 10.95
C LEU A 56 -30.07 4.63 9.91
N THR A 57 -29.24 5.63 10.17
CA THR A 57 -28.12 6.03 9.32
C THR A 57 -27.14 4.87 9.20
N VAL A 58 -26.74 4.25 10.31
CA VAL A 58 -25.91 3.05 10.29
C VAL A 58 -26.61 1.93 9.53
N LYS A 59 -27.91 1.69 9.74
CA LYS A 59 -28.65 0.67 9.00
C LYS A 59 -28.72 0.96 7.51
N THR A 60 -28.92 2.20 7.08
CA THR A 60 -28.92 2.56 5.66
C THR A 60 -27.52 2.54 5.08
N GLU A 61 -26.51 2.90 5.85
CA GLU A 61 -25.12 2.87 5.41
C GLU A 61 -24.58 1.43 5.34
N LEU A 62 -25.04 0.54 6.22
CA LEU A 62 -24.55 -0.85 6.31
C LEU A 62 -25.44 -1.86 5.58
N CYS A 63 -26.75 -1.61 5.55
CA CYS A 63 -27.74 -2.47 4.91
C CYS A 63 -28.38 -1.83 3.66
N GLY A 64 -28.12 -0.55 3.36
CA GLY A 64 -28.51 0.06 2.09
C GLY A 64 -27.41 -0.15 1.05
N GLY A 65 -27.78 -0.65 -0.13
CA GLY A 65 -26.87 -0.92 -1.23
C GLY A 65 -26.80 -2.40 -1.63
N ILE A 66 -25.91 -2.71 -2.57
CA ILE A 66 -25.71 -4.06 -3.08
C ILE A 66 -24.97 -4.87 -2.00
N GLN A 67 -25.68 -5.70 -1.23
CA GLN A 67 -25.09 -6.59 -0.21
C GLN A 67 -24.59 -7.93 -0.78
N ARG A 68 -24.66 -8.08 -2.11
CA ARG A 68 -24.41 -9.33 -2.82
C ARG A 68 -22.97 -9.41 -3.31
N PHE A 69 -21.99 -9.07 -2.49
CA PHE A 69 -20.60 -9.27 -2.87
C PHE A 69 -19.68 -9.46 -1.67
N VAL A 70 -18.59 -10.16 -1.89
CA VAL A 70 -17.44 -10.21 -0.99
C VAL A 70 -16.31 -9.40 -1.60
N ALA A 71 -15.55 -8.72 -0.76
CA ALA A 71 -14.32 -8.05 -1.16
C ALA A 71 -13.16 -8.60 -0.34
N SER A 72 -12.00 -8.73 -0.96
CA SER A 72 -10.76 -9.12 -0.32
C SER A 72 -9.65 -8.19 -0.80
N TYR A 73 -8.75 -7.83 0.11
CA TYR A 73 -7.57 -7.06 -0.23
C TYR A 73 -6.39 -8.02 -0.39
N ASN A 74 -5.80 -8.02 -1.59
CA ASN A 74 -4.55 -8.73 -1.83
C ASN A 74 -3.40 -7.83 -1.38
N ALA A 75 -2.72 -8.18 -0.29
CA ALA A 75 -1.62 -7.39 0.26
C ALA A 75 -0.38 -7.39 -0.64
N ASP A 76 -0.18 -8.42 -1.46
CA ASP A 76 0.96 -8.50 -2.36
C ASP A 76 0.78 -7.59 -3.58
N THR A 77 -0.39 -7.63 -4.23
CA THR A 77 -0.69 -6.79 -5.40
C THR A 77 -1.24 -5.41 -5.04
N GLN A 78 -1.64 -5.21 -3.78
CA GLN A 78 -2.28 -3.99 -3.26
C GLN A 78 -3.58 -3.60 -4.01
N ILE A 79 -4.29 -4.60 -4.52
CA ILE A 79 -5.56 -4.43 -5.24
C ILE A 79 -6.69 -5.03 -4.39
N THR A 80 -7.81 -4.31 -4.31
CA THR A 80 -9.05 -4.87 -3.74
C THR A 80 -9.82 -5.61 -4.83
N VAL A 81 -10.06 -6.89 -4.61
CA VAL A 81 -10.79 -7.77 -5.53
C VAL A 81 -12.17 -8.01 -4.95
N GLY A 82 -13.21 -7.89 -5.77
CA GLY A 82 -14.60 -8.17 -5.42
C GLY A 82 -15.13 -9.40 -6.13
N LEU A 83 -16.06 -10.12 -5.54
CA LEU A 83 -16.86 -11.16 -6.18
C LEU A 83 -18.32 -10.98 -5.81
N VAL A 84 -19.20 -10.86 -6.81
CA VAL A 84 -20.64 -10.80 -6.58
C VAL A 84 -21.13 -12.18 -6.11
N THR A 85 -21.71 -12.24 -4.92
CA THR A 85 -22.20 -13.47 -4.26
C THR A 85 -23.71 -13.61 -4.37
N ALA A 86 -24.21 -14.82 -4.14
CA ALA A 86 -25.63 -15.04 -3.85
C ALA A 86 -25.99 -14.48 -2.46
N ASP A 87 -27.27 -14.16 -2.22
CA ASP A 87 -27.78 -13.56 -0.97
C ASP A 87 -27.27 -14.28 0.29
N SER A 88 -26.40 -13.66 1.09
CA SER A 88 -26.13 -14.12 2.46
C SER A 88 -25.51 -13.05 3.36
N HIS A 89 -25.74 -13.25 4.67
CA HIS A 89 -25.82 -12.29 5.77
C HIS A 89 -24.50 -11.87 6.46
N ASP A 90 -24.61 -10.71 7.10
CA ASP A 90 -23.89 -10.20 8.29
C ASP A 90 -22.38 -9.92 8.19
N ALA A 91 -22.02 -8.64 8.33
CA ALA A 91 -20.66 -8.20 8.57
C ALA A 91 -20.61 -7.09 9.64
N ARG A 92 -19.79 -7.27 10.68
CA ARG A 92 -19.41 -6.22 11.64
C ARG A 92 -17.88 -6.10 11.66
N ASN A 93 -17.42 -4.85 11.63
CA ASN A 93 -16.05 -4.31 11.79
C ASN A 93 -15.27 -3.95 10.51
N PHE A 94 -15.19 -2.61 10.33
CA PHE A 94 -14.50 -1.68 9.39
C PHE A 94 -13.02 -1.96 8.97
N SER A 95 -12.67 -2.66 7.89
CA SER A 95 -11.31 -2.73 7.29
C SER A 95 -11.19 -1.86 6.03
N TYR A 96 -9.98 -1.66 5.47
CA TYR A 96 -9.81 -0.87 4.23
C TYR A 96 -10.65 -1.39 3.05
N SER A 97 -10.72 -2.71 2.88
CA SER A 97 -11.61 -3.37 1.90
C SER A 97 -13.08 -2.97 2.07
N GLN A 98 -13.44 -2.53 3.26
CA GLN A 98 -14.78 -2.19 3.68
C GLN A 98 -15.08 -0.69 3.50
N THR A 99 -14.07 0.20 3.56
CA THR A 99 -14.17 1.57 2.98
C THR A 99 -14.43 1.49 1.48
N VAL A 100 -13.77 0.54 0.81
CA VAL A 100 -13.97 0.29 -0.61
C VAL A 100 -15.38 -0.24 -0.90
N ILE A 101 -15.93 -1.13 -0.04
CA ILE A 101 -17.34 -1.54 -0.08
C ILE A 101 -18.27 -0.31 0.08
N GLN A 102 -17.97 0.57 1.03
CA GLN A 102 -18.78 1.77 1.28
C GLN A 102 -18.78 2.74 0.09
N ALA A 103 -17.66 2.88 -0.62
CA ALA A 103 -17.59 3.68 -1.83
C ALA A 103 -18.43 3.10 -2.99
N HIS A 104 -18.64 1.77 -3.02
CA HIS A 104 -19.36 1.13 -4.12
C HIS A 104 -20.84 0.87 -3.85
N LYS A 105 -21.28 0.80 -2.58
CA LYS A 105 -22.66 0.36 -2.23
C LYS A 105 -23.78 1.22 -2.84
N ASP A 106 -23.52 2.51 -3.06
CA ASP A 106 -24.48 3.47 -3.61
C ASP A 106 -24.44 3.55 -5.14
N SER A 107 -23.54 2.78 -5.77
CA SER A 107 -23.41 2.74 -7.23
C SER A 107 -24.59 2.00 -7.86
N LEU A 108 -25.06 2.51 -9.00
CA LEU A 108 -26.07 1.81 -9.80
C LEU A 108 -25.55 0.43 -10.25
N PRO A 109 -26.41 -0.60 -10.36
CA PRO A 109 -26.01 -1.89 -10.91
C PRO A 109 -25.35 -1.72 -12.29
N GLY A 110 -24.12 -2.22 -12.44
CA GLY A 110 -23.33 -2.09 -13.68
C GLY A 110 -22.39 -0.88 -13.72
N ALA A 111 -22.39 0.00 -12.71
CA ALA A 111 -21.36 1.01 -12.56
C ALA A 111 -20.02 0.35 -12.23
N THR A 112 -18.96 0.74 -12.93
CA THR A 112 -17.59 0.30 -12.62
C THR A 112 -17.14 0.96 -11.33
N SER A 113 -16.70 0.16 -10.34
CA SER A 113 -16.09 0.70 -9.13
C SER A 113 -14.75 1.36 -9.45
N GLU A 114 -14.48 2.51 -8.84
CA GLU A 114 -13.19 3.20 -8.94
C GLU A 114 -12.10 2.57 -8.05
N LEU A 115 -12.45 1.62 -7.18
CA LEU A 115 -11.53 1.02 -6.18
C LEU A 115 -11.58 -0.52 -6.12
N VAL A 116 -12.61 -1.16 -6.70
CA VAL A 116 -12.76 -2.62 -6.72
C VAL A 116 -12.58 -3.18 -8.12
N ARG A 117 -11.68 -4.15 -8.26
CA ARG A 117 -11.66 -5.04 -9.43
C ARG A 117 -12.60 -6.22 -9.18
N PHE A 118 -13.72 -6.30 -9.87
CA PHE A 118 -14.62 -7.44 -9.75
C PHE A 118 -14.16 -8.62 -10.60
N ALA A 119 -13.98 -9.78 -9.96
CA ALA A 119 -13.72 -11.04 -10.63
C ALA A 119 -15.01 -11.59 -11.27
N ALA A 120 -14.89 -12.22 -12.43
CA ALA A 120 -16.05 -12.75 -13.15
C ALA A 120 -16.66 -14.00 -12.50
N ASN A 121 -15.86 -14.76 -11.74
CA ASN A 121 -16.28 -15.97 -11.05
C ASN A 121 -15.40 -16.25 -9.82
N HIS A 122 -15.80 -17.25 -9.03
CA HIS A 122 -15.11 -17.63 -7.80
C HIS A 122 -13.65 -18.05 -8.03
N ASP A 123 -13.37 -18.80 -9.10
CA ASP A 123 -12.01 -19.28 -9.37
C ASP A 123 -11.07 -18.12 -9.71
N MET A 124 -11.53 -17.15 -10.52
CA MET A 124 -10.79 -15.93 -10.79
C MET A 124 -10.59 -15.08 -9.53
N PHE A 125 -11.58 -15.03 -8.64
CA PHE A 125 -11.46 -14.33 -7.36
C PHE A 125 -10.35 -14.95 -6.49
N GLN A 126 -10.34 -16.29 -6.35
CA GLN A 126 -9.29 -16.99 -5.61
C GLN A 126 -7.91 -16.82 -6.25
N GLN A 127 -7.84 -16.87 -7.59
CA GLN A 127 -6.60 -16.61 -8.32
C GLN A 127 -6.11 -15.18 -8.11
N ASP A 128 -7.00 -14.19 -8.19
CA ASP A 128 -6.64 -12.79 -7.97
C ASP A 128 -6.24 -12.52 -6.50
N MET A 129 -6.79 -13.27 -5.54
CA MET A 129 -6.39 -13.20 -4.13
C MET A 129 -5.02 -13.83 -3.84
N ALA A 130 -4.67 -14.92 -4.54
CA ALA A 130 -3.43 -15.65 -4.31
C ALA A 130 -2.25 -15.14 -5.16
N ARG A 131 -2.52 -14.25 -6.14
CA ARG A 131 -1.51 -13.73 -7.05
C ARG A 131 -0.50 -12.85 -6.32
N ASN A 132 0.79 -13.05 -6.61
CA ASN A 132 1.85 -12.16 -6.13
C ASN A 132 2.07 -10.98 -7.10
N MET A 133 2.82 -9.97 -6.65
CA MET A 133 3.09 -8.77 -7.47
C MET A 133 3.87 -9.08 -8.76
N GLN A 134 4.79 -10.05 -8.75
CA GLN A 134 5.54 -10.42 -9.95
C GLN A 134 4.61 -10.95 -11.06
N GLU A 135 3.70 -11.83 -10.71
CA GLU A 135 2.69 -12.38 -11.62
C GLU A 135 1.75 -11.29 -12.12
N GLU A 136 1.29 -10.39 -11.25
CA GLU A 136 0.42 -9.27 -11.65
C GLU A 136 1.15 -8.31 -12.60
N ALA A 137 2.39 -7.93 -12.29
CA ALA A 137 3.20 -7.06 -13.13
C ALA A 137 3.49 -7.68 -14.51
N ALA A 138 3.62 -9.01 -14.59
CA ALA A 138 3.82 -9.74 -15.84
C ALA A 138 2.55 -9.84 -16.72
N ARG A 139 1.34 -9.59 -16.17
CA ARG A 139 0.10 -9.59 -16.97
C ARG A 139 0.00 -8.41 -17.93
N TYR A 140 0.70 -7.32 -17.64
CA TYR A 140 0.72 -6.13 -18.48
C TYR A 140 1.86 -6.25 -19.48
N SER A 141 1.52 -6.50 -20.75
CA SER A 141 2.49 -6.61 -21.85
C SER A 141 3.11 -5.27 -22.25
N SER A 142 2.74 -4.19 -21.58
CA SER A 142 3.06 -2.82 -21.94
C SER A 142 3.37 -2.02 -20.67
N CYS A 143 4.05 -0.90 -20.80
CA CYS A 143 4.35 -0.06 -19.64
C CYS A 143 3.17 0.87 -19.36
N PHE A 144 2.39 0.54 -18.34
CA PHE A 144 1.07 1.12 -18.11
C PHE A 144 1.06 2.66 -18.09
N GLU A 145 2.06 3.28 -17.47
CA GLU A 145 2.17 4.75 -17.44
C GLU A 145 2.28 5.35 -18.84
N LEU A 146 3.19 4.81 -19.64
CA LEU A 146 3.48 5.30 -20.99
C LEU A 146 2.33 5.04 -21.94
N ASP A 147 1.74 3.86 -21.85
CA ASP A 147 0.79 3.37 -22.84
C ASP A 147 -0.65 3.75 -22.51
N VAL A 148 -0.99 4.04 -21.25
CA VAL A 148 -2.38 4.29 -20.80
C VAL A 148 -2.55 5.64 -20.12
N LEU A 149 -1.62 6.03 -19.24
CA LEU A 149 -1.81 7.19 -18.36
C LEU A 149 -1.36 8.52 -18.98
N LYS A 150 -0.32 8.51 -19.82
CA LYS A 150 0.16 9.72 -20.50
C LYS A 150 -0.87 10.32 -21.46
N GLU A 151 -0.80 11.64 -21.63
CA GLU A 151 -1.73 12.38 -22.49
C GLU A 151 -1.60 12.02 -23.97
N ASP A 152 -0.39 11.70 -24.42
CA ASP A 152 -0.05 11.32 -25.79
C ASP A 152 -0.14 9.80 -26.04
N SER A 153 -0.66 9.03 -25.08
CA SER A 153 -0.67 7.57 -25.20
C SER A 153 -1.72 7.06 -26.21
N PRO A 154 -1.44 5.92 -26.88
CA PRO A 154 -2.37 5.33 -27.84
C PRO A 154 -3.66 4.81 -27.18
N TYR A 155 -3.61 4.42 -25.91
CA TYR A 155 -4.76 3.91 -25.16
C TYR A 155 -5.42 4.98 -24.27
N ARG A 156 -5.05 6.26 -24.42
CA ARG A 156 -5.63 7.34 -23.60
C ARG A 156 -7.14 7.51 -23.79
N THR A 157 -7.66 7.17 -24.97
CA THR A 157 -9.08 7.24 -25.30
C THR A 157 -9.76 5.87 -25.33
N ASP A 158 -9.05 4.81 -24.99
CA ASP A 158 -9.59 3.45 -24.98
C ASP A 158 -10.58 3.30 -23.80
N PRO A 159 -11.87 3.00 -24.07
CA PRO A 159 -12.90 2.93 -23.05
C PRO A 159 -12.75 1.76 -22.08
N ALA A 160 -11.94 0.74 -22.42
CA ALA A 160 -11.63 -0.37 -21.53
C ALA A 160 -10.41 -0.08 -20.65
N MET A 161 -9.40 0.61 -21.20
CA MET A 161 -8.14 0.86 -20.46
C MET A 161 -8.23 2.06 -19.51
N GLN A 162 -8.99 3.11 -19.85
CA GLN A 162 -9.11 4.30 -18.99
C GLN A 162 -9.70 4.00 -17.60
N PRO A 163 -10.83 3.26 -17.48
CA PRO A 163 -11.38 2.92 -16.16
C PRO A 163 -10.43 2.03 -15.36
N LEU A 164 -9.72 1.11 -16.02
CA LEU A 164 -8.72 0.26 -15.38
C LEU A 164 -7.55 1.11 -14.86
N GLY A 165 -7.07 2.06 -15.65
CA GLY A 165 -6.00 2.96 -15.22
C GLY A 165 -6.37 3.83 -14.04
N ALA A 166 -7.58 4.41 -14.07
CA ALA A 166 -8.11 5.16 -12.93
C ALA A 166 -8.24 4.28 -11.68
N LEU A 167 -8.81 3.07 -11.83
CA LEU A 167 -8.94 2.09 -10.75
C LEU A 167 -7.59 1.78 -10.09
N LEU A 168 -6.56 1.49 -10.88
CA LEU A 168 -5.25 1.12 -10.35
C LEU A 168 -4.54 2.31 -9.70
N VAL A 169 -4.62 3.51 -10.30
CA VAL A 169 -4.06 4.75 -9.71
C VAL A 169 -4.74 5.06 -8.38
N ASN A 170 -6.07 5.01 -8.33
CA ASN A 170 -6.83 5.27 -7.10
C ASN A 170 -6.53 4.21 -6.03
N SER A 171 -6.36 2.95 -6.42
CA SER A 171 -5.99 1.87 -5.51
C SER A 171 -4.59 2.08 -4.93
N ALA A 172 -3.60 2.41 -5.76
CA ALA A 172 -2.24 2.72 -5.31
C ALA A 172 -2.23 3.96 -4.39
N ALA A 173 -2.93 5.02 -4.78
CA ALA A 173 -3.09 6.23 -4.00
C ALA A 173 -3.73 5.93 -2.62
N GLY A 174 -4.78 5.13 -2.61
CA GLY A 174 -5.47 4.70 -1.39
C GLY A 174 -4.58 3.87 -0.46
N ALA A 175 -3.84 2.91 -1.00
CA ALA A 175 -2.88 2.08 -0.24
C ALA A 175 -1.77 2.92 0.41
N LEU A 176 -1.36 4.01 -0.24
CA LEU A 176 -0.33 4.94 0.24
C LEU A 176 -0.87 6.08 1.12
N GLY A 177 -2.15 6.04 1.51
CA GLY A 177 -2.77 7.10 2.34
C GLY A 177 -2.94 8.44 1.60
N ARG A 178 -3.02 8.41 0.27
CA ARG A 178 -3.13 9.56 -0.64
C ARG A 178 -4.40 9.46 -1.50
N ALA A 179 -5.53 9.03 -0.96
CA ALA A 179 -6.77 8.73 -1.71
C ALA A 179 -7.33 9.85 -2.64
N GLY A 180 -6.80 11.08 -2.58
CA GLY A 180 -7.13 12.17 -3.51
C GLY A 180 -6.19 12.29 -4.72
N ALA A 181 -5.09 11.54 -4.77
CA ALA A 181 -4.10 11.65 -5.83
C ALA A 181 -4.62 11.04 -7.13
N ARG A 182 -4.47 11.78 -8.24
CA ARG A 182 -5.08 11.41 -9.53
C ARG A 182 -4.08 10.95 -10.59
N GLY A 183 -2.79 11.01 -10.29
CA GLY A 183 -1.77 10.67 -11.26
C GLY A 183 -0.43 10.34 -10.62
N CYS A 184 0.45 9.76 -11.43
CA CYS A 184 1.75 9.28 -11.02
C CYS A 184 2.63 10.37 -10.39
N GLN A 185 2.60 11.60 -10.93
CA GLN A 185 3.45 12.69 -10.46
C GLN A 185 3.15 13.11 -9.02
N GLU A 186 1.88 13.05 -8.59
CA GLU A 186 1.46 13.38 -7.22
C GLU A 186 1.88 12.31 -6.20
N LEU A 187 2.28 11.13 -6.68
CA LEU A 187 2.71 9.98 -5.87
C LEU A 187 4.22 9.71 -6.00
N LYS A 188 4.97 10.56 -6.70
CA LYS A 188 6.39 10.32 -7.00
C LYS A 188 7.24 10.16 -5.74
N ASP A 189 6.92 10.88 -4.67
CA ASP A 189 7.59 10.78 -3.36
C ASP A 189 7.41 9.41 -2.68
N LYS A 190 6.50 8.59 -3.20
CA LYS A 190 6.14 7.26 -2.68
C LYS A 190 6.70 6.10 -3.50
N CYS A 191 7.45 6.39 -4.56
CA CYS A 191 8.01 5.36 -5.44
C CYS A 191 9.05 4.46 -4.77
N ASP A 192 9.69 4.93 -3.70
CA ASP A 192 10.69 4.18 -2.93
C ASP A 192 10.14 3.70 -1.57
N ASP A 193 8.85 3.93 -1.28
CA ASP A 193 8.20 3.36 -0.11
C ASP A 193 8.04 1.84 -0.34
N PRO A 194 8.21 1.00 0.71
CA PRO A 194 8.02 -0.44 0.57
C PRO A 194 6.61 -0.80 0.08
N ASP A 195 5.60 -0.05 0.54
CA ASP A 195 4.20 -0.14 0.13
C ASP A 195 3.91 0.50 -1.24
N GLY A 196 4.92 0.94 -1.98
CA GLY A 196 4.76 1.54 -3.32
C GLY A 196 4.69 0.53 -4.47
N ARG A 197 4.39 -0.76 -4.23
CA ARG A 197 4.52 -1.81 -5.26
C ARG A 197 3.56 -1.60 -6.42
N LEU A 198 2.27 -1.41 -6.13
CA LEU A 198 1.26 -1.17 -7.14
C LEU A 198 1.53 0.13 -7.88
N LEU A 199 1.99 1.15 -7.15
CA LEU A 199 2.43 2.42 -7.74
C LEU A 199 3.55 2.19 -8.76
N ARG A 200 4.59 1.41 -8.45
CA ARG A 200 5.68 1.10 -9.40
C ARG A 200 5.21 0.33 -10.63
N MET A 201 4.16 -0.49 -10.49
CA MET A 201 3.54 -1.21 -11.61
C MET A 201 2.83 -0.30 -12.59
N ILE A 202 2.07 0.66 -12.08
CA ILE A 202 1.29 1.56 -12.93
C ILE A 202 2.06 2.82 -13.35
N CYS A 203 3.00 3.27 -12.53
CA CYS A 203 3.80 4.48 -12.69
C CYS A 203 5.29 4.14 -12.90
N GLY A 204 5.55 3.19 -13.79
CA GLY A 204 6.89 2.66 -14.02
C GLY A 204 7.91 3.70 -14.47
N GLU A 205 7.52 4.73 -15.22
CA GLU A 205 8.44 5.79 -15.63
C GLU A 205 8.70 6.76 -14.49
N THR A 206 7.64 7.28 -13.85
CA THR A 206 7.74 8.20 -12.72
C THR A 206 8.53 7.60 -11.56
N CYS A 207 8.37 6.29 -11.33
CA CYS A 207 9.11 5.56 -10.29
C CYS A 207 10.48 5.03 -10.73
N GLY A 208 10.94 5.32 -11.94
CA GLY A 208 12.28 4.97 -12.41
C GLY A 208 12.48 3.51 -12.82
N CYS A 209 11.41 2.72 -13.00
CA CYS A 209 11.54 1.37 -13.57
C CYS A 209 12.19 1.42 -14.97
N LEU A 210 11.98 2.49 -15.73
CA LEU A 210 12.59 2.70 -17.05
C LEU A 210 14.02 3.26 -16.99
N GLU A 211 14.48 3.70 -15.83
CA GLU A 211 15.78 4.35 -15.67
C GLU A 211 16.76 3.38 -15.04
N PRO A 212 17.67 2.75 -15.80
CA PRO A 212 18.60 1.74 -15.26
C PRO A 212 19.54 2.28 -14.17
N PHE A 213 19.65 3.61 -14.04
CA PHE A 213 20.52 4.32 -13.12
C PHE A 213 19.77 5.00 -11.96
N SER A 214 18.44 4.85 -11.86
CA SER A 214 17.71 5.29 -10.67
C SER A 214 18.13 4.48 -9.44
N SER A 215 17.62 4.85 -8.26
CA SER A 215 17.71 4.02 -7.05
C SER A 215 17.41 2.55 -7.40
N PRO A 216 18.31 1.59 -7.08
CA PRO A 216 18.10 0.17 -7.35
C PRO A 216 16.99 -0.47 -6.52
N TRP A 217 16.60 0.15 -5.40
CA TRP A 217 15.56 -0.39 -4.52
C TRP A 217 14.23 -0.51 -5.24
N TYR A 218 13.61 -1.68 -5.07
CA TYR A 218 12.29 -1.99 -5.59
C TYR A 218 12.15 -1.94 -7.13
N LYS A 219 13.26 -1.85 -7.88
CA LYS A 219 13.20 -1.76 -9.35
C LYS A 219 13.28 -3.12 -10.05
N VAL A 220 12.49 -4.05 -9.54
CA VAL A 220 12.39 -5.45 -9.97
C VAL A 220 10.91 -5.88 -10.12
N PRO A 221 10.60 -6.93 -10.89
CA PRO A 221 9.22 -7.38 -11.09
C PRO A 221 8.47 -7.72 -9.80
N ALA A 222 9.13 -8.39 -8.85
CA ALA A 222 8.54 -8.73 -7.55
C ALA A 222 8.10 -7.51 -6.73
N GLN A 223 8.65 -6.33 -7.03
CA GLN A 223 8.33 -5.08 -6.35
C GLN A 223 7.47 -4.14 -7.21
N GLY A 224 6.90 -4.66 -8.29
CA GLY A 224 5.94 -3.96 -9.12
C GLY A 224 6.50 -3.40 -10.42
N CYS A 225 7.81 -3.35 -10.66
CA CYS A 225 8.28 -2.88 -11.98
C CYS A 225 7.92 -3.87 -13.09
N ALA A 226 6.91 -3.53 -13.90
CA ALA A 226 6.44 -4.37 -15.00
C ALA A 226 7.59 -4.75 -15.96
N PRO A 227 7.69 -6.02 -16.40
CA PRO A 227 8.74 -6.46 -17.33
C PRO A 227 8.82 -5.59 -18.58
N ALA A 228 7.67 -5.22 -19.15
CA ALA A 228 7.61 -4.32 -20.31
C ALA A 228 8.27 -2.94 -20.04
N CYS A 229 8.06 -2.36 -18.85
CA CYS A 229 8.74 -1.12 -18.47
C CYS A 229 10.27 -1.32 -18.34
N LEU A 230 10.71 -2.45 -17.77
CA LEU A 230 12.15 -2.75 -17.64
C LEU A 230 12.81 -2.93 -19.01
N GLU A 231 12.14 -3.63 -19.94
CA GLU A 231 12.60 -3.83 -21.31
C GLU A 231 12.72 -2.51 -22.08
N LEU A 232 11.77 -1.58 -21.91
CA LEU A 232 11.85 -0.23 -22.49
C LEU A 232 13.01 0.60 -21.91
N GLY A 233 13.49 0.28 -20.71
CA GLY A 233 14.69 0.86 -20.13
C GLY A 233 16.00 0.29 -20.69
N GLN A 234 15.99 -0.91 -21.26
CA GLN A 234 17.19 -1.59 -21.76
C GLN A 234 17.95 -0.78 -22.84
N PRO A 235 17.29 -0.12 -23.81
CA PRO A 235 17.99 0.74 -24.77
C PRO A 235 18.75 1.91 -24.10
N LYS A 236 18.33 2.39 -22.93
CA LYS A 236 19.06 3.44 -22.21
C LYS A 236 20.41 2.95 -21.68
N LEU A 237 20.56 1.64 -21.45
CA LEU A 237 21.86 1.02 -21.15
C LEU A 237 22.79 0.99 -22.37
N GLN A 238 22.25 0.93 -23.60
CA GLN A 238 23.06 0.82 -24.82
C GLN A 238 23.91 2.07 -25.06
N ASN A 239 23.37 3.24 -24.73
CA ASN A 239 24.04 4.52 -24.95
C ASN A 239 25.08 4.86 -23.86
N ARG A 240 25.22 4.01 -22.84
CA ARG A 240 26.11 4.26 -21.71
C ARG A 240 27.50 3.72 -21.98
N SER A 241 28.54 4.44 -21.57
CA SER A 241 29.92 3.92 -21.56
C SER A 241 30.08 2.80 -20.53
N CYS A 242 31.00 1.87 -20.78
CA CYS A 242 31.36 0.84 -19.79
C CYS A 242 32.24 1.42 -18.69
N GLN A 243 31.68 2.33 -17.89
CA GLN A 243 32.38 3.01 -16.80
C GLN A 243 31.48 3.06 -15.57
N ASP A 244 32.09 2.78 -14.42
CA ASP A 244 31.43 2.89 -13.12
C ASP A 244 30.94 4.32 -12.89
N MET A 245 29.72 4.45 -12.34
CA MET A 245 29.18 5.76 -12.00
C MET A 245 29.94 6.37 -10.81
N PRO A 246 30.17 7.70 -10.82
CA PRO A 246 30.75 8.37 -9.66
C PRO A 246 29.75 8.36 -8.50
N VAL A 247 30.25 8.53 -7.29
CA VAL A 247 29.40 8.68 -6.09
C VAL A 247 28.60 9.98 -6.22
N ASP A 248 27.29 9.85 -6.27
CA ASP A 248 26.33 10.96 -6.30
C ASP A 248 25.36 10.88 -5.11
N ASP A 249 24.33 11.74 -5.11
CA ASP A 249 23.30 11.73 -4.07
C ASP A 249 22.43 10.46 -4.16
N THR A 250 22.16 9.96 -5.37
CA THR A 250 21.37 8.73 -5.60
C THR A 250 22.04 7.51 -4.96
N TRP A 251 23.35 7.36 -5.18
CA TRP A 251 24.17 6.30 -4.60
C TRP A 251 24.16 6.36 -3.07
N ARG A 252 24.36 7.56 -2.51
CA ARG A 252 24.34 7.74 -1.04
C ARG A 252 22.96 7.46 -0.45
N ALA A 253 21.89 7.90 -1.13
CA ALA A 253 20.52 7.65 -0.70
C ALA A 253 20.17 6.15 -0.71
N PHE A 254 20.61 5.41 -1.74
CA PHE A 254 20.45 3.95 -1.82
C PHE A 254 20.98 3.27 -0.56
N TRP A 255 22.22 3.55 -0.15
CA TRP A 255 22.78 2.93 1.05
C TRP A 255 22.17 3.43 2.35
N ALA A 256 21.76 4.70 2.41
CA ALA A 256 21.09 5.27 3.59
C ALA A 256 19.72 4.63 3.87
N GLN A 257 19.01 4.19 2.83
CA GLN A 257 17.70 3.53 2.93
C GLN A 257 17.79 2.05 3.34
N TYR A 258 18.98 1.43 3.30
CA TYR A 258 19.16 0.00 3.54
C TYR A 258 18.49 -0.53 4.82
N PRO A 259 18.61 0.11 6.00
CA PRO A 259 18.03 -0.43 7.24
C PRO A 259 16.51 -0.48 7.19
N GLU A 260 15.88 0.57 6.68
CA GLU A 260 14.42 0.66 6.54
C GLU A 260 13.90 -0.37 5.54
N VAL A 261 14.53 -0.45 4.36
CA VAL A 261 14.15 -1.37 3.28
C VAL A 261 14.25 -2.83 3.73
N LEU A 262 15.37 -3.23 4.35
CA LEU A 262 15.51 -4.60 4.81
C LEU A 262 14.66 -4.92 6.04
N SER A 263 14.41 -3.95 6.92
CA SER A 263 13.49 -4.14 8.04
C SER A 263 12.08 -4.47 7.56
N HIS A 264 11.62 -3.75 6.53
CA HIS A 264 10.35 -4.04 5.90
C HIS A 264 10.36 -5.41 5.20
N TYR A 265 11.42 -5.72 4.45
CA TYR A 265 11.54 -6.99 3.73
C TYR A 265 11.51 -8.21 4.67
N PHE A 266 12.22 -8.17 5.80
CA PHE A 266 12.24 -9.25 6.78
C PHE A 266 11.09 -9.21 7.79
N GLY A 267 10.31 -8.13 7.81
CA GLY A 267 9.20 -7.93 8.76
C GLY A 267 9.63 -7.65 10.20
N HIS A 268 10.90 -7.31 10.42
CA HIS A 268 11.42 -6.93 11.73
C HIS A 268 12.61 -5.95 11.61
N PRO A 269 12.84 -5.06 12.59
CA PRO A 269 13.96 -4.11 12.55
C PRO A 269 15.33 -4.82 12.45
N VAL A 270 16.07 -4.61 11.36
CA VAL A 270 17.39 -5.24 11.16
C VAL A 270 18.46 -4.68 12.09
N GLU A 271 18.24 -3.49 12.63
CA GLU A 271 19.13 -2.81 13.59
C GLU A 271 19.25 -3.57 14.91
N THR A 272 18.29 -4.45 15.21
CA THR A 272 18.29 -5.28 16.42
C THR A 272 19.21 -6.49 16.32
N VAL A 273 19.68 -6.82 15.12
CA VAL A 273 20.60 -7.94 14.91
C VAL A 273 21.99 -7.59 15.41
N GLN A 274 22.61 -8.46 16.20
CA GLN A 274 23.92 -8.20 16.83
C GLN A 274 25.02 -7.81 15.82
N ALA A 275 24.96 -8.36 14.61
CA ALA A 275 25.90 -8.07 13.53
C ALA A 275 25.68 -6.71 12.85
N PHE A 276 24.58 -5.99 13.14
CA PHE A 276 24.21 -4.78 12.41
C PHE A 276 25.24 -3.65 12.55
N ALA A 277 25.98 -3.57 13.66
CA ALA A 277 27.06 -2.60 13.79
C ALA A 277 28.15 -2.78 12.71
N LEU A 278 28.48 -4.02 12.36
CA LEU A 278 29.42 -4.34 11.28
C LEU A 278 28.81 -4.06 9.90
N VAL A 279 27.53 -4.38 9.73
CA VAL A 279 26.78 -4.06 8.51
C VAL A 279 26.79 -2.55 8.27
N ASN A 280 26.48 -1.74 9.28
CA ASN A 280 26.46 -0.29 9.18
C ASN A 280 27.84 0.30 8.79
N GLN A 281 28.94 -0.25 9.31
CA GLN A 281 30.30 0.14 8.87
C GLN A 281 30.53 -0.18 7.39
N THR A 282 30.05 -1.34 6.94
CA THR A 282 30.14 -1.76 5.53
C THR A 282 29.31 -0.85 4.63
N LEU A 283 28.08 -0.50 5.04
CA LEU A 283 27.21 0.43 4.33
C LEU A 283 27.82 1.82 4.21
N GLN A 284 28.46 2.33 5.29
CA GLN A 284 29.17 3.60 5.25
C GLN A 284 30.36 3.58 4.27
N ALA A 285 31.12 2.48 4.25
CA ALA A 285 32.21 2.31 3.30
C ALA A 285 31.69 2.29 1.85
N LEU A 286 30.60 1.57 1.58
CA LEU A 286 29.96 1.51 0.26
C LEU A 286 29.42 2.88 -0.17
N ALA A 287 28.74 3.60 0.73
CA ALA A 287 28.17 4.91 0.47
C ALA A 287 29.23 5.96 0.11
N MET A 288 30.40 5.91 0.76
CA MET A 288 31.49 6.88 0.53
C MET A 288 32.42 6.48 -0.61
N GLY A 289 32.73 5.19 -0.75
CA GLY A 289 33.75 4.73 -1.68
C GLY A 289 33.25 4.32 -3.07
N GLY A 290 31.93 4.27 -3.27
CA GLY A 290 31.34 4.01 -4.59
C GLY A 290 31.52 2.59 -5.08
N CYS A 291 31.43 2.41 -6.40
CA CYS A 291 31.54 1.10 -7.05
C CYS A 291 32.76 0.29 -6.62
N PRO A 292 34.00 0.82 -6.55
CA PRO A 292 35.19 0.02 -6.22
C PRO A 292 35.12 -0.72 -4.88
N VAL A 293 34.33 -0.23 -3.91
CA VAL A 293 34.17 -0.87 -2.60
C VAL A 293 33.37 -2.17 -2.68
N LEU A 294 32.56 -2.36 -3.74
CA LEU A 294 31.87 -3.64 -3.98
C LEU A 294 32.83 -4.81 -4.18
N LEU A 295 34.08 -4.59 -4.61
CA LEU A 295 35.08 -5.66 -4.69
C LEU A 295 35.47 -6.21 -3.32
N GLN A 296 35.41 -5.37 -2.29
CA GLN A 296 35.73 -5.75 -0.91
C GLN A 296 34.52 -6.38 -0.22
N PHE A 297 33.31 -5.94 -0.58
CA PHE A 297 32.04 -6.40 -0.03
C PHE A 297 31.08 -6.82 -1.16
N PRO A 298 31.37 -7.91 -1.89
CA PRO A 298 30.60 -8.29 -3.07
C PRO A 298 29.21 -8.85 -2.76
N VAL A 299 29.01 -9.29 -1.52
CA VAL A 299 27.80 -9.96 -1.06
C VAL A 299 27.13 -9.11 0.02
N ASP A 300 25.83 -8.97 -0.08
CA ASP A 300 25.00 -8.40 0.97
C ASP A 300 25.03 -9.29 2.22
N TYR A 301 25.47 -8.75 3.35
CA TYR A 301 25.61 -9.52 4.59
C TYR A 301 24.28 -10.08 5.10
N MET A 302 23.17 -9.35 4.90
CA MET A 302 21.88 -9.73 5.46
C MET A 302 21.11 -10.70 4.56
N SER A 303 21.10 -10.49 3.24
CA SER A 303 20.37 -11.35 2.30
C SER A 303 21.21 -12.46 1.67
N GLY A 304 22.55 -12.35 1.70
CA GLY A 304 23.46 -13.29 1.04
C GLY A 304 23.53 -13.14 -0.49
N ASN A 305 22.86 -12.14 -1.08
CA ASN A 305 22.87 -11.91 -2.52
C ASN A 305 24.12 -11.15 -2.98
N VAL A 306 24.60 -11.43 -4.18
CA VAL A 306 25.71 -10.70 -4.80
C VAL A 306 25.18 -9.37 -5.36
N TRP A 307 25.74 -8.24 -4.93
CA TRP A 307 25.25 -6.91 -5.34
C TRP A 307 25.20 -6.70 -6.85
N CYS A 308 26.23 -7.19 -7.55
CA CYS A 308 26.32 -7.11 -9.00
C CYS A 308 25.26 -7.94 -9.74
N GLU A 309 24.73 -8.99 -9.11
CA GLU A 309 23.64 -9.82 -9.63
C GLU A 309 22.27 -9.36 -9.15
N GLY A 310 22.23 -8.48 -8.14
CA GLY A 310 21.01 -7.98 -7.52
C GLY A 310 20.31 -9.03 -6.68
N MET A 311 19.06 -8.72 -6.35
CA MET A 311 18.15 -9.59 -5.62
C MET A 311 16.81 -9.55 -6.34
N PRO A 312 16.40 -10.63 -7.05
CA PRO A 312 15.19 -10.61 -7.88
C PRO A 312 13.92 -10.15 -7.17
N GLU A 313 13.88 -10.39 -5.85
CA GLU A 313 12.79 -10.02 -4.96
C GLU A 313 12.80 -8.56 -4.52
N LEU A 314 13.92 -7.83 -4.60
CA LEU A 314 14.06 -6.52 -3.95
C LEU A 314 14.96 -5.49 -4.65
N VAL A 315 16.12 -5.91 -5.16
CA VAL A 315 17.18 -5.00 -5.60
C VAL A 315 17.53 -5.25 -7.05
N ARG A 316 17.48 -4.20 -7.86
CA ARG A 316 18.00 -4.28 -9.22
C ARG A 316 19.53 -4.52 -9.19
N PRO A 317 20.08 -5.33 -10.11
CA PRO A 317 21.51 -5.60 -10.17
C PRO A 317 22.34 -4.32 -10.28
N LEU A 318 23.38 -4.18 -9.45
CA LEU A 318 24.26 -3.00 -9.50
C LEU A 318 25.20 -2.99 -10.71
N ALA A 319 25.26 -4.07 -11.51
CA ALA A 319 26.05 -4.11 -12.74
C ALA A 319 25.66 -3.04 -13.78
N SER A 320 24.45 -2.49 -13.73
CA SER A 320 24.06 -1.34 -14.58
C SER A 320 24.72 -0.03 -14.14
N ILE A 321 25.03 0.12 -12.85
CA ILE A 321 25.64 1.31 -12.24
C ILE A 321 27.16 1.18 -12.16
N CYS A 322 27.63 -0.02 -11.87
CA CYS A 322 29.03 -0.37 -11.61
C CYS A 322 29.54 -1.46 -12.57
N PRO A 323 29.46 -1.26 -13.90
CA PRO A 323 29.78 -2.31 -14.86
C PRO A 323 31.23 -2.81 -14.78
N GLN A 324 32.22 -1.95 -14.54
CA GLN A 324 33.63 -2.36 -14.48
C GLN A 324 33.91 -3.13 -13.21
N THR A 325 33.46 -2.61 -12.06
CA THR A 325 33.61 -3.32 -10.79
C THR A 325 32.87 -4.67 -10.82
N CYS A 326 31.72 -4.74 -11.47
CA CYS A 326 30.98 -5.99 -11.65
C CYS A 326 31.53 -6.89 -12.77
N GLY A 327 32.66 -6.54 -13.39
CA GLY A 327 33.36 -7.37 -14.36
C GLY A 327 32.64 -7.52 -15.71
N CYS A 328 31.81 -6.55 -16.10
CA CYS A 328 31.15 -6.52 -17.40
C CYS A 328 32.13 -6.34 -18.57
N ASP A 329 33.30 -5.77 -18.32
CA ASP A 329 34.39 -5.59 -19.29
C ASP A 329 35.31 -6.82 -19.40
N GLN A 330 35.12 -7.83 -18.55
CA GLN A 330 35.97 -9.02 -18.55
C GLN A 330 35.51 -10.04 -19.61
N PRO A 331 36.42 -10.56 -20.45
CA PRO A 331 36.06 -11.48 -21.54
C PRO A 331 35.75 -12.91 -21.08
N SER A 332 35.80 -13.19 -19.77
CA SER A 332 35.66 -14.52 -19.18
C SER A 332 34.46 -14.66 -18.26
N SER A 333 33.84 -13.55 -17.84
CA SER A 333 32.59 -13.57 -17.10
C SER A 333 31.46 -13.88 -18.09
N LYS A 334 30.55 -14.77 -17.70
CA LYS A 334 29.26 -14.92 -18.39
C LYS A 334 28.59 -13.56 -18.28
N ILE A 335 28.63 -12.78 -19.37
CA ILE A 335 28.15 -11.39 -19.39
C ILE A 335 26.73 -11.41 -18.82
N SER A 336 26.57 -10.79 -17.66
CA SER A 336 25.26 -10.63 -17.04
C SER A 336 24.37 -9.87 -18.02
N GLN A 337 23.13 -10.30 -18.19
CA GLN A 337 22.12 -9.59 -19.00
C GLN A 337 21.89 -8.14 -18.54
N HIS A 338 22.41 -7.79 -17.36
CA HIS A 338 22.32 -6.48 -16.74
C HIS A 338 23.52 -5.57 -17.06
N CYS A 339 24.55 -6.09 -17.74
CA CYS A 339 25.69 -5.31 -18.20
C CYS A 339 25.28 -4.38 -19.37
N PRO A 340 25.78 -3.14 -19.42
CA PRO A 340 25.67 -2.29 -20.60
C PRO A 340 26.24 -3.00 -21.83
N PRO A 341 25.55 -3.01 -22.98
CA PRO A 341 26.07 -3.64 -24.20
C PRO A 341 27.42 -3.09 -24.66
N SER A 342 27.74 -1.84 -24.34
CA SER A 342 29.04 -1.21 -24.59
C SER A 342 30.22 -1.88 -23.86
N CYS A 343 29.94 -2.66 -22.80
CA CYS A 343 30.95 -3.43 -22.09
C CYS A 343 31.34 -4.73 -22.82
N SER A 344 30.51 -5.19 -23.75
CA SER A 344 30.85 -6.37 -24.54
C SER A 344 32.01 -6.03 -25.47
N ILE A 345 33.23 -6.32 -25.01
CA ILE A 345 34.42 -6.24 -25.86
C ILE A 345 34.21 -7.26 -26.97
N THR A 346 33.75 -6.77 -28.12
CA THR A 346 33.62 -7.61 -29.30
C THR A 346 35.03 -8.07 -29.62
N ARG A 347 35.33 -9.37 -29.46
CA ARG A 347 36.62 -9.98 -29.83
C ARG A 347 36.84 -9.96 -31.35
N SER A 348 36.33 -8.96 -32.05
CA SER A 348 36.19 -8.96 -33.50
C SER A 348 37.47 -8.64 -34.27
N ASN A 349 38.63 -8.37 -33.63
CA ASN A 349 39.85 -8.08 -34.41
C ASN A 349 41.22 -8.50 -33.83
N VAL A 350 41.29 -9.28 -32.74
CA VAL A 350 42.59 -9.82 -32.26
C VAL A 350 42.89 -11.21 -32.85
N SER A 351 42.47 -11.42 -34.09
CA SER A 351 42.85 -12.58 -34.93
C SER A 351 43.64 -12.12 -36.15
N GLY A 352 44.26 -10.94 -36.09
CA GLY A 352 45.23 -10.48 -37.08
C GLY A 352 46.42 -11.42 -37.14
N SER A 353 46.30 -12.42 -38.01
CA SER A 353 47.35 -12.95 -38.89
C SER A 353 48.78 -12.70 -38.42
N VAL A 354 49.28 -13.57 -37.54
CA VAL A 354 50.71 -13.88 -37.55
C VAL A 354 50.94 -14.72 -38.82
N SER A 355 51.26 -14.06 -39.93
CA SER A 355 51.84 -14.73 -41.08
C SER A 355 53.24 -15.21 -40.66
N PRO A 356 53.54 -16.51 -40.70
CA PRO A 356 54.89 -16.99 -40.52
C PRO A 356 55.70 -16.59 -41.76
N SER A 357 56.75 -15.78 -41.54
CA SER A 357 57.78 -15.47 -42.54
C SER A 357 58.75 -16.62 -42.70
#